data_AF-A0A954H3G0-F1
#
_entry.id   AF-A0A954H3G0-F1
#
_cell.length_a   1.000
_cell.length_b   1.000
_cell.length_c   1.000
_cell.angle_alpha   90.00
_cell.angle_beta   90.00
_cell.angle_gamma   90.00
#
_symmetry.space_group_name_H-M   'P 1'
#
loop_
_entity.id
_entity.type
_entity.pdbx_description
1 polymer ?
#
loop_
_entity_poly.entity_id
_entity_poly.type
_entity_poly.pdbx_seq_one_letter_code
_entity_poly.pdbx_strand_id
1 'polypeptide(L)' 'MDRPLNIAHCVEAYPPAPGGMAEVVRQLSERLVQMGHRVTVFTSSHLQRPPGPMNGVHVLGFPISGNAVDGIRG' A
#
# COMPACT_ATOMS: atom_id res chain seq x y z
N MET A 1 8.72 16.12 -16.98
CA MET A 1 8.20 14.80 -16.58
C MET A 1 7.15 14.43 -17.60
N ASP A 2 7.35 13.32 -18.30
CA ASP A 2 6.34 12.79 -19.20
C ASP A 2 5.15 12.31 -18.37
N ARG A 3 3.97 12.86 -18.65
CA ARG A 3 2.61 12.63 -18.11
C ARG A 3 2.48 11.92 -16.74
N PRO A 4 1.76 12.51 -15.75
CA PRO A 4 1.40 11.81 -14.50
C PRO A 4 0.72 10.46 -14.75
N LEU A 5 1.18 9.42 -14.04
CA LEU A 5 0.62 8.08 -14.08
C LEU A 5 -0.28 7.81 -12.87
N ASN A 6 -1.20 6.86 -13.02
CA ASN A 6 -1.92 6.24 -11.92
C ASN A 6 -1.32 4.85 -11.68
N ILE A 7 -0.76 4.60 -10.50
CA ILE A 7 0.00 3.40 -10.15
C ILE A 7 -0.70 2.69 -9.00
N ALA A 8 -0.94 1.38 -9.16
CA ALA A 8 -1.51 0.52 -8.13
C ALA A 8 -0.45 -0.44 -7.60
N HIS A 9 -0.21 -0.42 -6.29
CA HIS A 9 0.59 -1.43 -5.60
C HIS A 9 -0.35 -2.37 -4.83
N CYS A 10 -0.34 -3.66 -5.17
CA CYS A 10 -1.14 -4.68 -4.49
C CYS A 10 -0.22 -5.53 -3.63
N VAL A 11 -0.24 -5.30 -2.32
CA VAL A 11 0.70 -5.93 -1.38
C VAL A 11 -0.04 -6.44 -0.16
N GLU A 12 0.46 -7.50 0.46
CA GLU A 12 -0.12 -8.05 1.69
C GLU A 12 -0.10 -7.00 2.82
N ALA A 13 1.06 -6.37 3.03
CA ALA A 13 1.29 -5.45 4.13
C ALA A 13 1.88 -4.11 3.67
N TYR A 14 1.56 -3.08 4.44
CA TYR A 14 2.04 -1.71 4.28
C TYR A 14 2.18 -1.08 5.68
N PRO A 15 2.99 -0.03 5.89
CA PRO A 15 3.13 0.60 7.20
C PRO A 15 1.77 0.92 7.85
N PRO A 16 1.63 0.78 9.18
CA PRO A 16 2.69 0.54 10.15
C PRO A 16 3.07 -0.95 10.33
N ALA A 17 2.60 -1.86 9.46
CA ALA A 17 3.04 -3.24 9.50
C ALA A 17 4.57 -3.31 9.31
N PRO A 18 5.31 -4.00 10.20
CA PRO A 18 6.75 -4.15 10.07
C PRO A 18 7.12 -5.13 8.97
N GLY A 19 8.27 -4.95 8.33
CA GLY A 19 8.82 -5.91 7.38
C GLY A 19 9.55 -5.25 6.21
N GLY A 20 10.50 -5.99 5.62
CA GLY A 20 11.31 -5.48 4.51
C GLY A 20 10.47 -5.06 3.30
N MET A 21 9.51 -5.88 2.89
CA MET A 21 8.65 -5.55 1.74
C MET A 21 7.72 -4.37 2.00
N ALA A 22 7.17 -4.24 3.22
CA ALA A 22 6.35 -3.09 3.59
C ALA A 22 7.16 -1.78 3.48
N GLU A 23 8.43 -1.81 3.92
CA GLU A 23 9.32 -0.64 3.84
C GLU A 23 9.72 -0.31 2.39
N VAL A 24 10.03 -1.32 1.56
CA VAL A 24 10.34 -1.13 0.14
C VAL A 24 9.15 -0.46 -0.58
N VAL A 25 7.94 -0.98 -0.38
CA VAL A 25 6.75 -0.45 -1.05
C VAL A 25 6.43 0.96 -0.53
N ARG A 26 6.63 1.24 0.76
CA ARG A 26 6.48 2.60 1.32
C ARG A 26 7.38 3.58 0.59
N GLN A 27 8.66 3.25 0.54
CA GLN A 27 9.71 4.03 -0.07
C GLN A 27 9.50 4.27 -1.57
N LEU A 28 9.04 3.26 -2.32
CA LEU A 28 8.72 3.41 -3.74
C LEU A 28 7.49 4.29 -3.94
N SER A 29 6.42 4.02 -3.20
CA SER A 29 5.14 4.72 -3.33
C SER A 29 5.29 6.22 -3.04
N GLU A 30 5.96 6.56 -1.93
CA GLU A 30 6.17 7.96 -1.54
C GLU A 30 7.05 8.71 -2.54
N ARG A 31 8.12 8.08 -3.06
CA ARG A 31 8.98 8.71 -4.07
C ARG A 31 8.26 8.89 -5.41
N LEU A 32 7.42 7.95 -5.82
CA LEU A 32 6.60 8.09 -7.02
C LEU A 32 5.57 9.23 -6.88
N VAL A 33 5.00 9.41 -5.68
CA VAL A 33 4.15 10.58 -5.38
C VAL A 33 4.96 11.89 -5.43
N GLN A 34 6.17 11.90 -4.88
CA GLN A 34 7.09 13.07 -5.00
C GLN A 34 7.45 13.36 -6.46
N MET A 35 7.51 12.34 -7.30
CA MET A 35 7.60 12.45 -8.75
C MET A 35 6.26 12.79 -9.43
N GLY A 36 5.26 13.30 -8.70
CA GLY A 36 4.00 13.77 -9.30
C GLY A 36 3.08 12.68 -9.85
N HIS A 37 3.34 11.40 -9.57
CA HIS A 37 2.42 10.32 -9.90
C HIS A 37 1.33 10.16 -8.83
N ARG A 38 0.20 9.56 -9.21
CA ARG A 38 -0.86 9.18 -8.28
C ARG A 38 -0.67 7.71 -7.92
N VAL A 39 -0.41 7.43 -6.65
CA VAL A 39 -0.18 6.06 -6.17
C VAL A 39 -1.31 5.63 -5.23
N THR A 40 -1.84 4.44 -5.47
CA THR A 40 -2.78 3.76 -4.58
C THR A 40 -2.19 2.42 -4.14
N VAL A 41 -2.15 2.19 -2.84
CA VAL A 41 -1.74 0.92 -2.23
C VAL A 41 -2.98 0.18 -1.76
N PHE A 42 -3.17 -1.04 -2.26
CA PHE A 42 -4.18 -1.99 -1.82
C PHE A 42 -3.51 -3.01 -0.91
N THR A 43 -4.00 -3.14 0.32
CA THR A 43 -3.36 -3.96 1.36
C THR A 43 -4.37 -4.50 2.37
N SER A 44 -3.99 -5.51 3.15
CA SER A 44 -4.80 -5.96 4.28
C SER A 44 -4.97 -4.83 5.31
N SER A 45 -6.12 -4.80 5.99
CA SER A 45 -6.42 -3.80 7.01
C SER A 45 -5.45 -3.91 8.18
N HIS A 46 -5.12 -2.77 8.79
CA HIS A 46 -4.25 -2.73 9.96
C HIS A 46 -4.92 -1.88 11.04
N LEU A 47 -5.01 -2.39 12.28
CA LEU A 47 -5.73 -1.73 13.39
C LEU A 47 -5.24 -0.31 13.66
N GLN A 48 -3.93 -0.09 13.53
CA GLN A 48 -3.29 1.21 13.75
C GLN A 48 -3.21 2.10 12.50
N ARG A 49 -3.76 1.67 11.35
CA ARG A 49 -3.78 2.49 10.14
C ARG A 49 -5.18 3.06 9.92
N PRO A 50 -5.43 4.34 10.25
CA PRO A 50 -6.70 4.97 9.91
C PRO A 50 -6.85 5.08 8.39
N PRO A 51 -8.09 5.12 7.87
CA PRO A 51 -8.34 5.35 6.45
C PRO A 51 -7.85 6.75 6.04
N GLY A 52 -7.22 6.85 4.87
CA GLY A 52 -6.77 8.13 4.32
C GLY A 52 -5.42 8.04 3.60
N PRO A 53 -4.94 9.18 3.05
CA PRO A 53 -3.63 9.23 2.45
C PRO A 53 -2.52 9.22 3.52
N MET A 54 -1.42 8.53 3.22
CA MET A 54 -0.21 8.50 4.04
C MET A 54 0.94 9.04 3.19
N ASN A 55 1.51 10.20 3.56
CA ASN A 55 2.57 10.88 2.80
C ASN A 55 2.21 11.06 1.30
N GLY A 56 0.94 11.39 1.03
CA GLY A 56 0.40 11.56 -0.33
C GLY A 56 0.08 10.27 -1.09
N VAL A 57 0.38 9.10 -0.53
CA VAL A 57 -0.03 7.80 -1.07
C VAL A 57 -1.44 7.48 -0.58
N HIS A 58 -2.37 7.13 -1.48
CA HIS A 58 -3.68 6.65 -1.07
C HIS A 58 -3.57 5.19 -0.62
N VAL A 59 -3.97 4.87 0.61
CA VAL A 59 -3.92 3.50 1.13
C VAL A 59 -5.32 2.98 1.37
N LEU A 60 -5.67 1.87 0.73
CA LEU A 60 -6.94 1.18 0.87
C LEU A 60 -6.71 -0.16 1.57
N GLY A 61 -7.24 -0.27 2.79
CA GLY A 61 -7.19 -1.46 3.62
C GLY A 61 -8.43 -2.32 3.43
N PHE A 62 -8.26 -3.64 3.29
CA PHE A 62 -9.34 -4.61 3.19
C PHE A 62 -9.27 -5.61 4.35
N PRO A 63 -10.40 -6.03 4.96
CA PRO A 63 -10.42 -7.01 6.04
C PRO A 63 -10.17 -8.45 5.53
N ILE A 64 -9.15 -8.60 4.67
CA ILE A 64 -8.72 -9.87 4.09
C ILE A 64 -7.50 -10.41 4.85
N SER A 65 -7.41 -11.73 4.96
CA SER A 65 -6.32 -12.43 5.64
C SER A 65 -6.06 -13.79 5.01
N GLY A 66 -4.90 -14.37 5.36
CA GLY A 66 -4.49 -15.68 4.88
C GLY A 66 -3.74 -15.64 3.55
N ASN A 67 -3.48 -16.80 2.97
CA ASN A 67 -2.66 -16.98 1.78
C ASN A 67 -3.07 -18.25 1.02
N ALA A 68 -2.34 -18.62 -0.03
CA ALA A 68 -2.66 -19.80 -0.85
C ALA A 68 -2.50 -21.14 -0.10
N VAL A 69 -1.74 -21.20 1.00
CA VAL A 69 -1.51 -22.40 1.81
C VAL A 69 -2.57 -22.52 2.92
N ASP A 70 -2.80 -21.42 3.65
CA ASP A 70 -3.70 -21.40 4.83
C ASP A 70 -5.18 -21.10 4.47
N GLY A 71 -5.42 -20.74 3.20
CA GLY A 71 -6.70 -20.28 2.68
C GLY A 71 -6.88 -18.76 2.83
N ILE A 72 -7.60 -18.14 1.88
CA ILE A 72 -7.89 -16.69 1.87
C ILE A 72 -9.27 -16.44 2.47
N ARG A 73 -9.39 -15.46 3.37
CA ARG A 73 -10.63 -15.10 4.09
C ARG A 73 -10.84 -13.59 4.01
N GLY A 74 -12.10 -13.14 3.88
CA GLY A 74 -12.47 -11.73 3.77
C GLY A 74 -13.97 -11.51 3.86
#